data_AF-A0A2U4ADA8-F1
#
_entry.id   AF-A0A2U4ADA8-F1
#
_cell.length_a   1.000
_cell.length_b   1.000
_cell.length_c   1.000
_cell.angle_alpha   90.00
_cell.angle_beta   90.00
_cell.angle_gamma   90.00
#
_symmetry.space_group_name_H-M   'P 1'
#
loop_
_entity.id
_entity.type
_entity.pdbx_description
1 polymer ?
#
loop_
_entity_poly.entity_id
_entity_poly.type
_entity_poly.pdbx_seq_one_letter_code
_entity_poly.pdbx_strand_id
1 'polypeptide(L)'
;MAVDIQPACLGLYCGKTLLFKNGSTEIYGECGVCPRGQRTNAQKYCQPCTESPELYDWLYLGFMAMLPLVLHWFFIEWYSGKKSSSALFQHITALFECTVAAIITLLVSDPVGVLYIHSCRVLMLSDWYTMLYNPSPDYVTTVHCTHEAVYPLYTIVFIYYAFCLVLMMLLRPLLVKKIACGLGKSDRFKSIYAALYFFPILTVLQAVGGGLL
;
A
#
# COMPACT_ATOMS: atom_id res chain seq x y z
N MET A 1 6.31 -28.48 -39.75
CA MET A 1 6.67 -27.82 -38.48
C MET A 1 5.43 -27.11 -37.98
N ALA A 2 4.71 -27.72 -37.03
CA ALA A 2 3.58 -27.05 -36.39
C ALA A 2 4.16 -26.03 -35.40
N VAL A 3 3.95 -24.74 -35.67
CA VAL A 3 4.17 -23.70 -34.67
C VAL A 3 3.07 -23.88 -33.65
N ASP A 4 3.41 -24.34 -32.46
CA ASP A 4 2.49 -24.42 -31.33
C ASP A 4 2.18 -22.97 -30.91
N ILE A 5 1.15 -22.37 -31.53
CA ILE A 5 0.59 -21.10 -31.10
C ILE A 5 -0.17 -21.40 -29.83
N GLN A 6 0.53 -21.51 -28.70
CA GLN A 6 -0.14 -21.49 -27.41
C GLN A 6 -0.95 -20.20 -27.33
N PRO A 7 -2.28 -20.27 -27.17
CA PRO A 7 -3.10 -19.08 -27.13
C PRO A 7 -2.62 -18.20 -25.97
N ALA A 8 -2.30 -16.95 -26.29
CA ALA A 8 -2.01 -15.94 -25.28
C ALA A 8 -3.23 -15.81 -24.36
N CYS A 9 -3.00 -15.65 -23.05
CA CYS A 9 -4.09 -15.53 -22.10
C CYS A 9 -5.03 -14.39 -22.49
N LEU A 10 -6.33 -14.69 -22.53
CA LEU A 10 -7.37 -13.68 -22.70
C LEU A 10 -7.39 -12.77 -21.47
N GLY A 11 -7.63 -11.47 -21.68
CA GLY A 11 -7.59 -10.47 -20.61
C GLY A 11 -6.27 -9.70 -20.52
N LEU A 12 -6.37 -8.44 -20.11
CA LEU A 12 -5.22 -7.52 -20.07
C LEU A 12 -4.18 -7.96 -19.02
N TYR A 13 -4.67 -8.42 -17.86
CA TYR A 13 -3.88 -8.72 -16.65
C TYR A 13 -3.74 -10.21 -16.33
N CYS A 14 -4.28 -11.09 -17.16
CA CYS A 14 -4.12 -12.54 -16.99
C CYS A 14 -2.77 -13.00 -17.52
N GLY A 15 -2.12 -13.92 -16.82
CA GLY A 15 -0.85 -14.49 -17.24
C GLY A 15 -0.67 -15.93 -16.81
N LYS A 16 0.33 -16.58 -17.39
CA LYS A 16 0.76 -17.92 -16.99
C LYS A 16 1.85 -17.82 -15.93
N THR A 17 1.65 -18.53 -14.83
CA THR A 17 2.63 -18.62 -13.75
C THR A 17 3.72 -19.64 -14.10
N LEU A 18 4.95 -19.36 -13.71
CA LEU A 18 6.06 -20.30 -13.87
C LEU A 18 5.92 -21.40 -12.79
N LEU A 19 5.65 -22.65 -13.22
CA LEU A 19 5.51 -23.79 -12.31
C LEU A 19 6.85 -24.43 -12.00
N PHE A 20 7.69 -24.58 -13.01
CA PHE A 20 8.97 -25.26 -12.87
C PHE A 20 10.01 -24.72 -13.85
N LYS A 21 11.24 -24.56 -13.38
CA LYS A 21 12.38 -24.17 -14.19
C LYS A 21 13.49 -25.19 -14.01
N ASN A 22 13.80 -25.93 -15.07
CA ASN A 22 14.93 -26.87 -15.10
C ASN A 22 15.91 -26.45 -16.19
N GLY A 23 16.98 -25.76 -15.79
CA GLY A 23 17.96 -25.20 -16.71
C GLY A 23 17.32 -24.23 -17.71
N SER A 24 17.25 -24.65 -18.97
CA SER A 24 16.64 -23.90 -20.08
C SER A 24 15.16 -24.20 -20.33
N THR A 25 14.59 -25.21 -19.67
CA THR A 25 13.17 -25.56 -19.83
C THR A 25 12.32 -24.91 -18.75
N GLU A 26 11.40 -24.07 -19.17
CA GLU A 26 10.43 -23.39 -18.31
C GLU A 26 9.03 -23.97 -18.59
N ILE A 27 8.42 -24.53 -17.55
CA ILE A 27 7.06 -25.08 -17.60
C ILE A 27 6.13 -24.04 -16.98
N TYR A 28 5.22 -23.55 -17.81
CA TYR A 28 4.21 -22.58 -17.41
C TYR A 28 2.88 -23.26 -17.13
N GLY A 29 2.16 -22.74 -16.14
CA GLY A 29 0.82 -23.22 -15.78
C GLY A 29 -0.27 -22.68 -16.69
N GLU A 30 -1.51 -22.89 -16.25
CA GLU A 30 -2.69 -22.34 -16.89
C GLU A 30 -2.78 -20.81 -16.74
N CYS A 31 -3.61 -20.18 -17.58
CA CYS A 31 -3.86 -18.74 -17.51
C CYS A 31 -4.64 -18.38 -16.26
N GLY A 32 -4.11 -17.45 -15.47
CA GLY A 32 -4.75 -16.98 -14.25
C GLY A 32 -4.12 -15.71 -13.70
N VAL A 33 -4.25 -15.55 -12.39
CA VAL A 33 -3.71 -14.40 -11.65
C VAL A 33 -2.21 -14.54 -11.43
N CYS A 34 -1.45 -13.47 -11.64
CA CYS A 34 -0.03 -13.45 -11.29
C CYS A 34 0.16 -13.31 -9.77
N PRO A 35 1.16 -13.99 -9.18
CA PRO A 35 1.53 -13.79 -7.79
C PRO A 35 1.86 -12.33 -7.46
N ARG A 36 1.71 -11.96 -6.19
CA ARG A 36 2.09 -10.63 -5.70
C ARG A 36 3.57 -10.33 -6.00
N GLY A 37 3.87 -9.12 -6.46
CA GLY A 37 5.22 -8.74 -6.89
C GLY A 37 5.59 -9.21 -8.30
N GLN A 38 4.64 -9.78 -9.05
CA GLN A 38 4.83 -10.15 -10.45
C GLN A 38 3.82 -9.45 -11.34
N ARG A 39 4.23 -9.19 -12.59
CA ARG A 39 3.41 -8.60 -13.65
C ARG A 39 3.53 -9.40 -14.94
N THR A 40 2.50 -9.36 -15.77
CA THR A 40 2.48 -10.01 -17.09
C THR A 40 3.34 -9.26 -18.12
N ASN A 41 4.15 -9.98 -18.87
CA ASN A 41 4.82 -9.44 -20.07
C ASN A 41 3.90 -9.48 -21.32
N ALA A 42 4.35 -8.96 -22.45
CA ALA A 42 3.65 -8.95 -23.74
C ALA A 42 3.19 -10.35 -24.19
N GLN A 43 3.97 -11.39 -23.88
CA GLN A 43 3.65 -12.80 -24.15
C GLN A 43 2.76 -13.44 -23.07
N LYS A 44 2.23 -12.68 -22.11
CA LYS A 44 1.35 -13.13 -21.02
C LYS A 44 1.99 -14.13 -20.05
N TYR A 45 3.30 -13.99 -19.81
CA TYR A 45 3.99 -14.71 -18.73
C TYR A 45 4.15 -13.80 -17.51
N CYS A 46 3.93 -14.34 -16.30
CA CYS A 46 4.16 -13.60 -15.06
C CYS A 46 5.68 -13.50 -14.79
N GLN A 47 6.17 -12.28 -14.64
CA GLN A 47 7.58 -11.98 -14.35
C GLN A 47 7.69 -11.13 -13.09
N PRO A 48 8.72 -11.35 -12.26
CA PRO A 48 8.94 -10.55 -11.05
C PRO A 48 9.28 -9.10 -11.41
N CYS A 49 8.77 -8.17 -10.62
CA CYS A 49 9.06 -6.76 -10.78
C CYS A 49 10.40 -6.44 -10.11
N THR A 50 11.39 -6.10 -10.91
CA THR A 50 12.74 -5.75 -10.44
C THR A 50 13.09 -4.28 -10.66
N GLU A 51 12.17 -3.51 -11.24
CA GLU A 51 12.38 -2.09 -11.52
C GLU A 51 12.28 -1.25 -10.24
N SER A 52 12.71 0.02 -10.33
CA SER A 52 12.60 0.99 -9.25
C SER A 52 11.45 1.97 -9.52
N PRO A 53 10.78 2.49 -8.47
CA PRO A 53 9.72 3.50 -8.65
C PRO A 53 10.24 4.75 -9.37
N GLU A 54 9.44 5.30 -10.28
CA GLU A 54 9.74 6.57 -10.94
C GLU A 54 9.49 7.77 -10.01
N LEU A 55 9.88 8.98 -10.41
CA LEU A 55 9.66 10.19 -9.61
C LEU A 55 8.17 10.39 -9.26
N TYR A 56 7.27 10.10 -10.20
CA TYR A 56 5.83 10.21 -9.99
C TYR A 56 5.35 9.27 -8.88
N ASP A 57 5.83 8.03 -8.88
CA ASP A 57 5.51 7.03 -7.87
C ASP A 57 5.98 7.48 -6.48
N TRP A 58 7.17 8.06 -6.39
CA TRP A 58 7.68 8.64 -5.14
C TRP A 58 6.86 9.84 -4.66
N LEU A 59 6.43 10.71 -5.57
CA LEU A 59 5.54 11.84 -5.22
C LEU A 59 4.18 11.32 -4.70
N TYR A 60 3.64 10.28 -5.33
CA TYR A 60 2.43 9.61 -4.89
C TYR A 60 2.59 9.01 -3.48
N LEU A 61 3.66 8.24 -3.25
CA LEU A 61 3.94 7.66 -1.93
C LEU A 61 4.18 8.73 -0.88
N GLY A 62 4.88 9.81 -1.22
CA GLY A 62 5.08 10.97 -0.35
C GLY A 62 3.76 11.65 0.02
N PHE A 63 2.86 11.84 -0.95
CA PHE A 63 1.52 12.36 -0.69
C PHE A 63 0.73 11.47 0.27
N MET A 64 0.71 10.16 0.01
CA MET A 64 0.04 9.18 0.89
C MET A 64 0.66 9.15 2.30
N ALA A 65 1.97 9.33 2.42
CA ALA A 65 2.65 9.42 3.71
C ALA A 65 2.30 10.69 4.49
N MET A 66 2.15 11.81 3.79
CA MET A 66 1.85 13.13 4.38
C MET A 66 0.40 13.28 4.82
N LEU A 67 -0.56 12.62 4.16
CA LEU A 67 -1.99 12.72 4.48
C LEU A 67 -2.31 12.44 5.97
N PRO A 68 -1.87 11.30 6.56
CA PRO A 68 -2.07 11.07 7.99
C PRO A 68 -1.43 12.12 8.89
N LEU A 69 -0.23 12.60 8.55
CA LEU A 69 0.49 13.59 9.34
C LEU A 69 -0.27 14.93 9.38
N VAL A 70 -0.75 15.40 8.24
CA VAL A 70 -1.54 16.64 8.15
C VAL A 70 -2.85 16.50 8.93
N LEU A 71 -3.55 15.37 8.78
CA LEU A 71 -4.77 15.10 9.56
C LEU A 71 -4.48 15.03 11.06
N HIS A 72 -3.35 14.46 11.48
CA HIS A 72 -2.93 14.48 12.87
C HIS A 72 -2.76 15.87 13.40
N TRP A 73 -2.02 16.72 12.69
CA TRP A 73 -1.79 18.08 13.12
C TRP A 73 -3.09 18.86 13.18
N PHE A 74 -3.97 18.69 12.19
CA PHE A 74 -5.31 19.28 12.20
C PHE A 74 -6.12 18.87 13.44
N PHE A 75 -6.20 17.57 13.75
CA PHE A 75 -6.94 17.11 14.93
C PHE A 75 -6.28 17.53 16.25
N ILE A 76 -4.94 17.57 16.31
CA ILE A 76 -4.22 18.08 17.48
C ILE A 76 -4.60 19.54 17.72
N GLU A 77 -4.56 20.38 16.70
CA GLU A 77 -4.88 21.80 16.82
C GLU A 77 -6.36 22.03 17.17
N TRP A 78 -7.26 21.27 16.54
CA TRP A 78 -8.69 21.30 16.81
C TRP A 78 -9.04 20.96 18.26
N TYR A 79 -8.35 19.97 18.86
CA TYR A 79 -8.63 19.51 20.22
C TYR A 79 -7.75 20.09 21.32
N SER A 80 -6.55 20.59 21.01
CA SER A 80 -5.57 21.01 22.03
C SER A 80 -5.86 22.39 22.66
N GLY A 81 -6.78 23.18 22.10
CA GLY A 81 -7.15 24.50 22.63
C GLY A 81 -5.96 25.47 22.76
N LYS A 82 -6.10 26.53 23.57
CA LYS A 82 -5.13 27.65 23.64
C LYS A 82 -3.77 27.33 24.29
N LYS A 83 -3.51 26.12 24.78
CA LYS A 83 -2.23 25.76 25.44
C LYS A 83 -1.19 25.28 24.42
N SER A 84 -0.48 26.24 23.84
CA SER A 84 0.52 26.05 22.76
C SER A 84 1.64 25.03 23.06
N SER A 85 2.17 24.97 24.29
CA SER A 85 3.33 24.11 24.61
C SER A 85 3.03 22.61 24.54
N SER A 86 1.84 22.17 24.96
CA SER A 86 1.45 20.75 24.88
C SER A 86 1.11 20.34 23.45
N ALA A 87 0.59 21.27 22.63
CA ALA A 87 0.28 21.02 21.22
C ALA A 87 1.56 20.75 20.43
N LEU A 88 2.60 21.58 20.60
CA LEU A 88 3.90 21.41 19.95
C LEU A 88 4.51 20.02 20.22
N PHE A 89 4.46 19.55 21.46
CA PHE A 89 4.94 18.22 21.81
C PHE A 89 4.17 17.10 21.07
N GLN A 90 2.85 17.25 20.93
CA GLN A 90 2.02 16.29 20.18
C GLN A 90 2.32 16.32 18.68
N HIS A 91 2.59 17.49 18.09
CA HIS A 91 2.98 17.60 16.68
C HIS A 91 4.32 16.91 16.40
N ILE A 92 5.32 17.12 17.26
CA ILE A 92 6.64 16.49 17.15
C ILE A 92 6.52 14.97 17.32
N THR A 93 5.72 14.53 18.29
CA THR A 93 5.45 13.10 18.51
C THR A 93 4.78 12.49 17.28
N ALA A 94 3.76 13.14 16.71
CA ALA A 94 3.09 12.68 15.50
C ALA A 94 4.05 12.55 14.31
N LEU A 95 4.93 13.54 14.13
CA LEU A 95 5.95 13.52 13.08
C LEU A 95 6.89 12.33 13.26
N PHE A 96 7.36 12.08 14.49
CA PHE A 96 8.21 10.95 14.80
C PHE A 96 7.50 9.61 14.56
N GLU A 97 6.26 9.46 15.01
CA GLU A 97 5.42 8.26 14.80
C GLU A 97 5.27 7.94 13.31
N CYS A 98 4.90 8.92 12.49
CA CYS A 98 4.77 8.76 11.04
C CYS A 98 6.12 8.45 10.36
N THR A 99 7.21 9.10 10.79
CA THR A 99 8.54 8.87 10.21
C THR A 99 9.03 7.45 10.51
N VAL A 100 8.87 6.99 11.75
CA VAL A 100 9.22 5.62 12.15
C VAL A 100 8.34 4.61 11.42
N ALA A 101 7.04 4.86 11.29
CA ALA A 101 6.14 4.01 10.50
C ALA A 101 6.58 3.90 9.04
N ALA A 102 6.97 5.02 8.42
CA ALA A 102 7.46 5.05 7.05
C ALA A 102 8.74 4.22 6.89
N ILE A 103 9.73 4.42 7.77
CA ILE A 103 10.99 3.66 7.74
C ILE A 103 10.73 2.16 7.93
N ILE A 104 9.91 1.77 8.90
CA ILE A 104 9.55 0.36 9.13
C ILE A 104 8.84 -0.21 7.89
N THR A 105 7.94 0.56 7.28
CA THR A 105 7.22 0.13 6.07
C THR A 105 8.18 -0.13 4.91
N LEU A 106 9.16 0.74 4.68
CA LEU A 106 10.19 0.54 3.67
C LEU A 106 11.01 -0.72 3.95
N LEU A 107 11.45 -0.92 5.20
CA LEU A 107 12.26 -2.08 5.59
C LEU A 107 11.51 -3.42 5.52
N VAL A 108 10.19 -3.41 5.65
CA VAL A 108 9.35 -4.63 5.56
C VAL A 108 8.88 -4.89 4.12
N SER A 109 8.89 -3.87 3.27
CA SER A 109 8.53 -4.01 1.86
C SER A 109 9.60 -4.80 1.10
N ASP A 110 9.25 -5.39 -0.05
CA ASP A 110 10.19 -6.15 -0.84
C ASP A 110 11.19 -5.21 -1.55
N PRO A 111 12.52 -5.44 -1.43
CA PRO A 111 13.18 -6.49 -0.65
C PRO A 111 13.33 -6.14 0.83
N VAL A 112 13.14 -7.16 1.68
CA VAL A 112 13.13 -6.99 3.14
C VAL A 112 14.51 -6.58 3.65
N GLY A 113 14.55 -5.58 4.53
CA GLY A 113 15.72 -5.12 5.26
C GLY A 113 16.52 -4.01 4.58
N VAL A 114 16.08 -3.51 3.42
CA VAL A 114 16.73 -2.43 2.67
C VAL A 114 15.78 -1.26 2.44
N LEU A 115 16.33 -0.06 2.27
CA LEU A 115 15.56 1.19 2.10
C LEU A 115 15.23 1.51 0.63
N TYR A 116 15.36 0.53 -0.27
CA TYR A 116 14.93 0.64 -1.65
C TYR A 116 13.76 -0.32 -1.87
N ILE A 117 12.91 -0.01 -2.83
CA ILE A 117 11.70 -0.78 -3.13
C ILE A 117 11.76 -1.28 -4.56
N HIS A 118 11.35 -2.53 -4.77
CA HIS A 118 11.04 -3.02 -6.10
C HIS A 118 9.62 -2.64 -6.51
N SER A 119 9.48 -2.09 -7.71
CA SER A 119 8.21 -1.64 -8.28
C SER A 119 7.95 -2.23 -9.66
N CYS A 120 6.68 -2.49 -9.95
CA CYS A 120 6.19 -2.70 -11.29
C CYS A 120 5.86 -1.33 -11.90
N ARG A 121 6.41 -1.04 -13.06
CA ARG A 121 6.15 0.22 -13.75
C ARG A 121 4.67 0.40 -14.07
N VAL A 122 4.14 1.59 -13.79
CA VAL A 122 2.81 2.00 -14.23
C VAL A 122 2.86 2.32 -15.72
N LEU A 123 2.12 1.58 -16.54
CA LEU A 123 2.08 1.79 -17.98
C LEU A 123 0.81 2.52 -18.40
N MET A 124 -0.31 2.20 -17.76
CA MET A 124 -1.63 2.72 -18.10
C MET A 124 -2.46 3.00 -16.84
N LEU A 125 -3.42 3.92 -16.94
CA LEU A 125 -4.36 4.19 -15.83
C LEU A 125 -5.18 2.93 -15.47
N SER A 126 -5.47 2.08 -16.46
CA SER A 126 -6.13 0.80 -16.24
C SER A 126 -5.40 -0.11 -15.26
N ASP A 127 -4.08 0.08 -15.05
CA ASP A 127 -3.27 -0.77 -14.16
C ASP A 127 -3.69 -0.60 -12.69
N TRP A 128 -4.30 0.55 -12.39
CA TRP A 128 -4.90 0.84 -11.09
C TRP A 128 -6.21 0.07 -10.89
N TYR A 129 -6.93 -0.28 -11.95
CA TYR A 129 -8.30 -0.83 -11.88
C TYR A 129 -8.40 -2.22 -12.51
N THR A 130 -7.47 -3.13 -12.18
CA THR A 130 -7.39 -4.46 -12.80
C THR A 130 -8.68 -5.28 -12.70
N MET A 131 -9.47 -5.04 -11.64
CA MET A 131 -10.79 -5.63 -11.43
C MET A 131 -11.78 -5.40 -12.57
N LEU A 132 -11.73 -4.24 -13.22
CA LEU A 132 -12.65 -3.87 -14.30
C LEU A 132 -12.30 -4.55 -15.63
N TYR A 133 -11.13 -5.18 -15.73
CA TYR A 133 -10.60 -5.79 -16.96
C TYR A 133 -10.50 -7.32 -16.89
N ASN A 134 -11.29 -7.95 -16.01
CA ASN A 134 -11.42 -9.40 -15.97
C ASN A 134 -12.14 -9.91 -17.24
N PRO A 135 -11.55 -10.85 -18.00
CA PRO A 135 -12.16 -11.37 -19.22
C PRO A 135 -13.29 -12.38 -18.94
N SER A 136 -14.25 -12.42 -19.86
CA SER A 136 -15.35 -13.40 -19.91
C SER A 136 -15.34 -14.13 -21.26
N PRO A 137 -14.43 -15.11 -21.47
CA PRO A 137 -14.21 -15.73 -22.79
C PRO A 137 -15.47 -16.35 -23.39
N ASP A 138 -16.28 -17.02 -22.57
CA ASP A 138 -17.50 -17.70 -23.00
C ASP A 138 -18.78 -16.91 -22.65
N TYR A 139 -18.67 -15.66 -22.20
CA TYR A 139 -19.76 -14.84 -21.63
C TYR A 139 -20.51 -15.46 -20.43
N VAL A 140 -20.15 -16.67 -20.02
CA VAL A 140 -20.72 -17.42 -18.88
C VAL A 140 -19.76 -17.43 -17.70
N THR A 141 -18.47 -17.66 -17.97
CA THR A 141 -17.42 -17.75 -16.95
C THR A 141 -16.52 -16.52 -16.98
N THR A 142 -16.32 -15.89 -15.82
CA THR A 142 -15.38 -14.78 -15.66
C THR A 142 -14.09 -15.30 -15.05
N VAL A 143 -12.95 -15.09 -15.72
CA VAL A 143 -11.64 -15.43 -15.15
C VAL A 143 -11.16 -14.24 -14.34
N HIS A 144 -10.98 -14.45 -13.03
CA HIS A 144 -10.53 -13.38 -12.13
C HIS A 144 -8.99 -13.31 -12.13
N CYS A 145 -8.47 -12.27 -12.78
CA CYS A 145 -7.03 -12.00 -12.89
C CYS A 145 -6.63 -10.72 -12.14
N THR A 146 -7.44 -10.32 -11.17
CA THR A 146 -7.23 -9.13 -10.35
C THR A 146 -5.98 -9.30 -9.50
N HIS A 147 -4.99 -8.48 -9.76
CA HIS A 147 -3.77 -8.40 -8.97
C HIS A 147 -3.25 -6.97 -8.95
N GLU A 148 -2.25 -6.75 -8.11
CA GLU A 148 -1.58 -5.46 -7.97
C GLU A 148 -0.62 -5.23 -9.15
N ALA A 149 -1.12 -4.77 -10.29
CA ALA A 149 -0.28 -4.52 -11.48
C ALA A 149 0.71 -3.34 -11.28
N VAL A 150 0.39 -2.44 -10.35
CA VAL A 150 1.24 -1.31 -9.91
C VAL A 150 1.95 -1.60 -8.57
N TYR A 151 2.29 -2.88 -8.33
CA TYR A 151 2.96 -3.28 -7.10
C TYR A 151 4.22 -2.44 -6.85
N PRO A 152 4.48 -1.96 -5.62
CA PRO A 152 3.73 -2.17 -4.39
C PRO A 152 2.89 -0.94 -4.00
N LEU A 153 2.55 -0.05 -4.94
CA LEU A 153 1.97 1.27 -4.65
C LEU A 153 0.65 1.21 -3.86
N TYR A 154 -0.11 0.11 -3.97
CA TYR A 154 -1.29 -0.08 -3.14
C TYR A 154 -0.92 -0.67 -1.80
N THR A 155 -0.22 -1.80 -1.81
CA THR A 155 -0.03 -2.55 -0.56
C THR A 155 0.86 -1.80 0.41
N ILE A 156 1.85 -1.05 -0.06
CA ILE A 156 2.76 -0.29 0.80
C ILE A 156 2.02 0.80 1.58
N VAL A 157 1.00 1.43 1.00
CA VAL A 157 0.18 2.45 1.66
C VAL A 157 -0.64 1.83 2.78
N PHE A 158 -1.24 0.65 2.56
CA PHE A 158 -1.96 -0.07 3.61
C PHE A 158 -1.06 -0.51 4.76
N ILE A 159 0.13 -1.04 4.45
CA ILE A 159 1.13 -1.41 5.45
C ILE A 159 1.54 -0.18 6.27
N TYR A 160 1.80 0.95 5.62
CA TYR A 160 2.12 2.21 6.28
C TYR A 160 1.02 2.69 7.22
N TYR A 161 -0.24 2.69 6.77
CA TYR A 161 -1.38 3.09 7.60
C TYR A 161 -1.57 2.15 8.80
N ALA A 162 -1.35 0.85 8.62
CA ALA A 162 -1.39 -0.11 9.72
C ALA A 162 -0.29 0.17 10.76
N PHE A 163 0.95 0.40 10.33
CA PHE A 163 2.05 0.74 11.25
C PHE A 163 1.82 2.09 11.94
N CYS A 164 1.31 3.10 11.23
CA CYS A 164 0.91 4.37 11.84
C CYS A 164 -0.09 4.16 12.97
N LEU A 165 -1.15 3.38 12.72
CA LEU A 165 -2.19 3.09 13.70
C LEU A 165 -1.62 2.35 14.92
N VAL A 166 -0.83 1.29 14.69
CA VAL A 166 -0.22 0.49 15.77
C VAL A 166 0.73 1.34 16.61
N LEU A 167 1.66 2.07 15.98
CA LEU A 167 2.62 2.91 16.71
C LEU A 167 1.91 3.96 17.55
N MET A 168 0.83 4.56 17.07
CA MET A 168 0.09 5.53 17.86
C MET A 168 -0.74 4.94 18.99
N MET A 169 -1.33 3.76 18.78
CA MET A 169 -1.99 3.05 19.86
C MET A 169 -1.02 2.69 20.99
N LEU A 170 0.26 2.46 20.67
CA LEU A 170 1.27 2.13 21.67
C LEU A 170 1.91 3.38 22.30
N LEU A 171 2.42 4.30 21.49
CA LEU A 171 3.24 5.43 21.95
C LEU A 171 2.41 6.50 22.65
N ARG A 172 1.24 6.89 22.12
CA ARG A 172 0.45 7.98 22.70
C ARG A 172 -0.07 7.68 24.09
N PRO A 173 -0.63 6.50 24.41
CA PRO A 173 -1.03 6.18 25.77
C PRO A 173 0.14 6.13 26.75
N LEU A 174 1.31 5.64 26.32
CA LEU A 174 2.52 5.60 27.16
C LEU A 174 3.04 7.01 27.48
N LEU A 175 3.05 7.91 26.49
CA LEU A 175 3.42 9.31 26.66
C LEU A 175 2.43 10.04 27.54
N VAL A 176 1.12 9.79 27.36
CA VAL A 176 0.09 10.34 28.23
C VAL A 176 0.27 9.86 29.67
N LYS A 177 0.56 8.58 29.91
CA LYS A 177 0.82 8.04 31.26
C LYS A 177 2.03 8.70 31.92
N LYS A 178 3.13 8.93 31.20
CA LYS A 178 4.32 9.62 31.72
C LYS A 178 4.10 11.12 31.99
N ILE A 179 3.33 11.80 31.14
CA ILE A 179 3.12 13.26 31.22
C ILE A 179 1.90 13.62 32.12
N ALA A 180 0.96 12.70 32.33
CA ALA A 180 -0.27 12.90 33.13
C ALA A 180 -0.04 13.04 34.64
N CYS A 181 1.18 12.91 35.15
CA CYS A 181 1.49 13.35 36.51
C CYS A 181 1.39 14.88 36.70
N GLY A 182 1.30 15.69 35.63
CA GLY A 182 1.29 17.16 35.72
C GLY A 182 0.07 17.92 35.17
N LEU A 183 -0.58 17.49 34.09
CA LEU A 183 -1.65 18.29 33.45
C LEU A 183 -2.75 17.45 32.75
N GLY A 184 -4.01 17.89 32.96
CA GLY A 184 -5.21 17.70 32.12
C GLY A 184 -5.37 16.37 31.37
N LYS A 185 -6.21 15.47 31.90
CA LYS A 185 -6.46 14.11 31.38
C LYS A 185 -7.36 14.06 30.13
N SER A 186 -8.28 15.00 29.92
CA SER A 186 -9.43 14.81 29.01
C SER A 186 -9.10 15.02 27.52
N ASP A 187 -8.41 16.09 27.15
CA ASP A 187 -8.29 16.47 25.74
C ASP A 187 -7.31 15.61 24.92
N ARG A 188 -6.36 14.95 25.59
CA ARG A 188 -5.35 14.11 24.93
C ARG A 188 -5.91 12.79 24.39
N PHE A 189 -6.93 12.23 25.02
CA PHE A 189 -7.56 11.00 24.52
C PHE A 189 -8.44 11.25 23.28
N LYS A 190 -9.05 12.44 23.15
CA LYS A 190 -9.87 12.80 21.97
C LYS A 190 -9.07 12.75 20.67
N SER A 191 -7.82 13.21 20.69
CA SER A 191 -6.90 13.12 19.53
C SER A 191 -6.58 11.67 19.14
N ILE A 192 -6.46 10.76 20.12
CA ILE A 192 -6.24 9.32 19.88
C ILE A 192 -7.50 8.68 19.27
N TYR A 193 -8.69 9.02 19.78
CA TYR A 193 -9.95 8.53 19.20
C TYR A 193 -10.14 9.03 17.78
N ALA A 194 -9.83 10.30 17.48
CA ALA A 194 -9.92 10.83 16.12
C ALA A 194 -9.05 10.03 15.14
N ALA A 195 -7.82 9.66 15.56
CA ALA A 195 -6.94 8.78 14.79
C ALA A 195 -7.59 7.44 14.48
N LEU A 196 -8.21 6.80 15.47
CA LEU A 196 -8.87 5.51 15.29
C LEU A 196 -9.98 5.55 14.23
N TYR A 197 -10.61 6.69 14.00
CA TYR A 197 -11.63 6.85 12.97
C TYR A 197 -11.06 7.23 11.60
N PHE A 198 -10.09 8.15 11.52
CA PHE A 198 -9.66 8.63 10.21
C PHE A 198 -8.77 7.64 9.46
N PHE A 199 -7.96 6.80 10.14
CA PHE A 199 -7.13 5.79 9.43
C PHE A 199 -7.99 4.80 8.65
N PRO A 200 -9.04 4.19 9.24
CA PRO A 200 -10.00 3.39 8.48
C PRO A 200 -10.62 4.13 7.29
N ILE A 201 -11.01 5.40 7.47
CA ILE A 201 -11.56 6.21 6.38
C ILE A 201 -10.54 6.38 5.24
N LEU A 202 -9.28 6.71 5.57
CA LEU A 202 -8.20 6.78 4.58
C LEU A 202 -7.95 5.45 3.88
N THR A 203 -7.99 4.32 4.60
CA THR A 203 -7.83 3.00 3.99
C THR A 203 -8.97 2.67 3.02
N VAL A 204 -10.22 3.05 3.36
CA VAL A 204 -11.36 2.84 2.45
C VAL A 204 -11.25 3.74 1.23
N LEU A 205 -10.89 5.01 1.41
CA LEU A 205 -10.67 5.94 0.29
C LEU A 205 -9.55 5.43 -0.63
N GLN A 206 -8.47 4.90 -0.07
CA GLN A 206 -7.38 4.28 -0.83
C GLN A 206 -7.84 3.02 -1.56
N ALA A 207 -8.66 2.17 -0.93
CA ALA A 207 -9.19 0.96 -1.55
C ALA A 207 -10.14 1.26 -2.72
N VAL A 208 -11.05 2.23 -2.54
CA VAL A 208 -12.00 2.66 -3.59
C VAL A 208 -11.28 3.41 -4.71
N GLY A 209 -10.44 4.40 -4.36
CA GLY A 209 -9.65 5.15 -5.33
C GLY A 209 -8.69 4.25 -6.12
N GLY A 210 -8.25 3.16 -5.49
CA GLY A 210 -7.40 2.13 -6.05
C GLY A 210 -8.10 0.96 -6.73
N GLY A 211 -9.42 1.00 -6.93
CA GLY A 211 -10.13 -0.05 -7.67
C GLY A 211 -10.12 -1.44 -7.03
N LEU A 212 -9.88 -1.52 -5.72
CA LEU A 212 -9.93 -2.76 -4.92
C LEU A 212 -11.35 -3.09 -4.42
N LEU A 213 -12.23 -2.08 -4.38
CA LEU A 213 -13.64 -2.16 -3.98
C LEU A 213 -14.52 -1.47 -5.03
#